data_AF-A0A7K3Y2S6-F1
#
_entry.id   AF-A0A7K3Y2S6-F1
#
_cell.length_a   1.000
_cell.length_b   1.000
_cell.length_c   1.000
_cell.angle_alpha   90.00
_cell.angle_beta   90.00
_cell.angle_gamma   90.00
#
_symmetry.space_group_name_H-M   'P 1'
#
loop_
_entity.id
_entity.type
_entity.pdbx_description
1 polymer ?
#
loop_
_entity_poly.entity_id
_entity_poly.type
_entity_poly.pdbx_seq_one_letter_code
_entity_poly.pdbx_strand_id
1 'polypeptide(L)'
;GRVAVNLTGWADRKMVQSLKSDKAHKKYRILVEIDGPVTSDEFRTALDQLNGVTIRQRTPRRVSHRRADRVRERQVIDIQCTGRIDGCYQVEVVGEAGLYIKELVSGDDGRTTPSLARILGRTAGVVSLDVVQVGTTNE
;
A
#
# COMPACT_ATOMS: atom_id res chain seq x y z
N GLY A 1 3.92 17.72 -19.18
CA GLY A 1 5.16 17.64 -18.38
C GLY A 1 5.05 16.49 -17.38
N ARG A 2 6.17 16.00 -16.84
CA ARG A 2 6.16 14.88 -15.86
C ARG A 2 5.63 15.26 -14.48
N VAL A 3 5.60 16.55 -14.16
CA VAL A 3 5.15 17.11 -12.89
C VAL A 3 4.41 18.42 -13.17
N ALA A 4 3.36 18.68 -12.39
CA ALA A 4 2.70 19.98 -12.28
C ALA A 4 2.77 20.43 -10.82
N VAL A 5 2.96 21.73 -10.59
CA VAL A 5 3.12 22.31 -9.25
C VAL A 5 2.13 23.45 -9.08
N ASN A 6 1.45 23.46 -7.94
CA ASN A 6 0.62 24.58 -7.51
C ASN A 6 1.22 25.16 -6.22
N LEU A 7 1.63 26.44 -6.24
CA LEU A 7 2.20 27.13 -5.08
C LEU A 7 1.09 27.89 -4.36
N THR A 8 0.79 27.49 -3.12
CA THR A 8 -0.28 28.11 -2.32
C THR A 8 0.22 29.18 -1.36
N GLY A 9 1.54 29.31 -1.16
CA GLY A 9 2.14 30.33 -0.32
C GLY A 9 3.53 29.96 0.20
N TRP A 10 4.03 30.77 1.14
CA TRP A 10 5.29 30.53 1.84
C TRP A 10 5.09 29.57 3.01
N ALA A 11 6.05 28.68 3.22
CA ALA A 11 6.06 27.79 4.38
C ALA A 11 6.75 28.45 5.58
N ASP A 12 6.16 28.30 6.76
CA ASP A 12 6.80 28.64 8.02
C ASP A 12 7.33 27.39 8.75
N ARG A 13 8.02 27.61 9.88
CA ARG A 13 8.60 26.51 10.65
C ARG A 13 7.54 25.57 11.24
N LYS A 14 6.35 26.10 11.56
CA LYS A 14 5.24 25.32 12.15
C LYS A 14 4.65 24.38 11.10
N MET A 15 4.44 24.86 9.88
CA MET A 15 3.98 24.07 8.74
C MET A 15 4.95 22.93 8.42
N VAL A 16 6.26 23.19 8.43
CA VAL A 16 7.25 22.12 8.22
C VAL A 16 7.18 21.05 9.32
N GLN A 17 6.95 21.45 10.57
CA GLN A 17 6.83 20.51 11.69
C GLN A 17 5.53 19.69 11.62
N SER A 18 4.41 20.30 11.24
CA SER A 18 3.14 19.60 11.08
C SER A 18 3.23 18.56 9.98
N LEU A 19 3.77 18.91 8.80
CA LEU A 19 3.96 17.98 7.68
C LEU A 19 4.86 16.78 8.03
N LYS A 20 5.89 16.99 8.87
CA LYS A 20 6.79 15.91 9.31
C LYS A 20 6.15 14.99 10.34
N SER A 21 5.26 15.53 11.15
CA SER A 21 4.60 14.79 12.24
C SER A 21 3.31 14.11 11.77
N ASP A 22 2.77 14.51 10.61
CA ASP A 22 1.53 13.97 10.09
C ASP A 22 1.66 12.47 9.82
N LYS A 23 0.73 11.71 10.40
CA LYS A 23 0.61 10.25 10.21
C LYS A 23 -0.60 9.91 9.37
N ALA A 24 -1.10 10.88 8.61
CA ALA A 24 -2.28 10.71 7.81
C ALA A 24 -2.21 9.48 6.91
N HIS A 25 -3.38 8.86 6.79
CA HIS A 25 -3.59 7.72 5.94
C HIS A 25 -3.47 8.12 4.48
N LYS A 26 -3.07 7.14 3.66
CA LYS A 26 -2.92 7.33 2.22
C LYS A 26 -3.83 6.35 1.51
N LYS A 27 -4.49 6.84 0.48
CA LYS A 27 -5.25 6.01 -0.45
C LYS A 27 -4.39 5.75 -1.68
N TYR A 28 -4.30 4.49 -2.06
CA TYR A 28 -3.58 4.01 -3.22
C TYR A 28 -4.54 3.33 -4.19
N ARG A 29 -4.20 3.40 -5.47
CA ARG A 29 -4.78 2.57 -6.52
C ARG A 29 -3.66 1.77 -7.15
N ILE A 30 -3.81 0.46 -7.19
CA ILE A 30 -2.79 -0.46 -7.69
C ILE A 30 -3.38 -1.41 -8.73
N LEU A 31 -2.54 -1.81 -9.68
CA LEU A 31 -2.81 -2.97 -10.53
C LEU A 31 -2.02 -4.16 -10.01
N VAL A 32 -2.74 -5.24 -9.71
CA VAL A 32 -2.20 -6.47 -9.15
C VAL A 32 -2.25 -7.57 -10.21
N GLU A 33 -1.08 -8.14 -10.49
CA GLU A 33 -0.95 -9.37 -11.27
C GLU A 33 -0.82 -10.56 -10.32
N ILE A 34 -1.44 -11.69 -10.69
CA ILE A 34 -1.36 -12.95 -9.94
C ILE A 34 -0.88 -14.03 -10.90
N ASP A 35 0.05 -14.85 -10.44
CA ASP A 35 0.52 -16.00 -11.20
C ASP A 35 -0.47 -17.18 -11.10
N GLY A 36 -0.82 -17.71 -12.28
CA GLY A 36 -1.81 -18.76 -12.45
C GLY A 36 -3.28 -18.33 -12.28
N PRO A 37 -4.22 -19.28 -12.41
CA PRO A 37 -5.65 -18.99 -12.36
C PRO A 37 -6.10 -18.65 -10.94
N VAL A 38 -6.85 -17.55 -10.80
CA VAL A 38 -7.57 -17.15 -9.59
C VAL A 38 -8.92 -16.56 -10.01
N THR A 39 -9.99 -17.06 -9.43
CA THR A 39 -11.34 -16.53 -9.68
C THR A 39 -11.53 -15.18 -9.02
N SER A 40 -12.46 -14.37 -9.54
CA SER A 40 -12.74 -13.05 -8.95
C SER A 40 -13.21 -13.14 -7.51
N ASP A 41 -13.90 -14.22 -7.13
CA ASP A 41 -14.44 -14.39 -5.78
C ASP A 41 -13.37 -14.86 -4.79
N GLU A 42 -12.46 -15.76 -5.20
CA GLU A 42 -11.26 -16.09 -4.42
C GLU A 42 -10.41 -14.84 -4.17
N PHE A 43 -10.22 -14.01 -5.19
CA PHE A 43 -9.46 -12.77 -5.07
C PHE A 43 -10.12 -11.79 -4.08
N ARG A 44 -11.43 -11.57 -4.19
CA ARG A 44 -12.17 -10.70 -3.26
C ARG A 44 -12.12 -11.23 -1.83
N THR A 45 -12.34 -12.54 -1.64
CA THR A 45 -12.25 -13.19 -0.33
C THR A 45 -10.86 -13.03 0.29
N ALA A 46 -9.80 -13.04 -0.53
CA ALA A 46 -8.44 -12.78 -0.05
C ALA A 46 -8.21 -11.31 0.35
N LEU A 47 -8.82 -10.35 -0.35
CA LEU A 47 -8.79 -8.94 0.06
C LEU A 47 -9.56 -8.69 1.35
N ASP A 48 -10.74 -9.32 1.51
CA ASP A 48 -11.54 -9.20 2.72
C ASP A 48 -10.77 -9.65 3.97
N GLN A 49 -9.91 -10.66 3.85
CA GLN A 49 -9.00 -11.09 4.92
C GLN A 49 -7.88 -10.10 5.25
N LEU A 50 -7.61 -9.13 4.38
CA LEU A 50 -6.65 -8.04 4.64
C LEU A 50 -7.35 -6.77 5.12
N ASN A 51 -8.67 -6.69 5.03
CA ASN A 51 -9.43 -5.49 5.35
C ASN A 51 -9.50 -5.22 6.86
N GLY A 52 -9.11 -4.03 7.29
CA GLY A 52 -9.03 -3.64 8.71
C GLY A 52 -7.88 -4.28 9.49
N VAL A 53 -6.99 -5.05 8.84
CA VAL A 53 -6.00 -5.91 9.51
C VAL A 53 -4.68 -5.19 9.78
N THR A 54 -4.09 -5.48 10.94
CA THR A 54 -2.70 -5.11 11.27
C THR A 54 -1.71 -6.03 10.57
N ILE A 55 -0.82 -5.43 9.78
CA ILE A 55 0.20 -6.10 9.00
C ILE A 55 1.56 -5.94 9.67
N ARG A 56 2.28 -7.04 9.89
CA ARG A 56 3.66 -7.05 10.37
C ARG A 56 4.60 -7.02 9.17
N GLN A 57 5.28 -5.90 8.96
CA GLN A 57 6.19 -5.68 7.84
C GLN A 57 7.63 -5.52 8.34
N ARG A 58 8.49 -6.50 8.09
CA ARG A 58 9.94 -6.30 8.18
C ARG A 58 10.37 -5.35 7.07
N THR A 59 11.39 -4.53 7.33
CA THR A 59 11.94 -3.59 6.35
C THR A 59 12.11 -4.27 4.98
N PRO A 60 11.44 -3.82 3.91
CA PRO A 60 11.47 -4.50 2.62
C PRO A 60 12.88 -4.67 2.08
N ARG A 61 13.16 -5.77 1.39
CA ARG A 61 14.50 -6.03 0.82
C ARG A 61 14.96 -4.91 -0.10
N ARG A 62 14.08 -4.38 -0.94
CA ARG A 62 14.39 -3.29 -1.89
C ARG A 62 14.86 -1.97 -1.25
N VAL A 63 14.65 -1.80 0.07
CA VAL A 63 15.10 -0.61 0.82
C VAL A 63 16.04 -0.94 1.98
N SER A 64 16.42 -2.21 2.16
CA SER A 64 17.21 -2.66 3.30
C SER A 64 18.60 -1.99 3.35
N HIS A 65 19.17 -1.63 2.20
CA HIS A 65 20.45 -0.91 2.13
C HIS A 65 20.40 0.53 2.65
N ARG A 66 19.20 1.10 2.83
CA ARG A 66 19.01 2.50 3.29
C ARG A 66 18.24 2.62 4.60
N ARG A 67 17.76 1.51 5.15
CA ARG A 67 16.84 1.48 6.29
C ARG A 67 17.26 0.39 7.25
N ALA A 68 17.24 0.71 8.54
CA ALA A 68 17.44 -0.29 9.59
C ALA A 68 16.44 -1.45 9.41
N ASP A 69 16.95 -2.67 9.49
CA ASP A 69 16.16 -3.88 9.39
C ASP A 69 15.36 -4.11 10.68
N ARG A 70 14.04 -3.89 10.63
CA ARG A 70 13.14 -4.09 11.77
C ARG A 70 11.72 -4.38 11.31
N VAL A 71 10.95 -5.06 12.15
CA VAL A 71 9.51 -5.29 11.94
C VAL A 71 8.73 -4.07 12.43
N ARG A 72 7.75 -3.64 11.66
CA ARG A 72 6.80 -2.58 11.99
C ARG A 72 5.39 -3.09 11.78
N GLU A 73 4.49 -2.72 12.67
CA GLU A 73 3.05 -2.98 12.51
C GLU A 73 2.40 -1.80 11.82
N ARG A 74 1.60 -2.08 10.79
CA ARG A 74 0.87 -1.08 10.02
C ARG A 74 -0.51 -1.61 9.67
N GLN A 75 -1.53 -0.79 9.83
CA GLN A 75 -2.90 -1.19 9.52
C GLN A 75 -3.25 -0.94 8.04
N VAL A 76 -3.92 -1.92 7.45
CA VAL A 76 -4.75 -1.73 6.26
C VAL A 76 -6.12 -1.30 6.77
N ILE A 77 -6.52 -0.07 6.46
CA ILE A 77 -7.76 0.53 6.96
C ILE A 77 -8.93 0.11 6.08
N ASP A 78 -8.72 0.16 4.77
CA ASP A 78 -9.68 -0.33 3.78
C ASP A 78 -8.92 -0.98 2.61
N ILE A 79 -9.47 -2.04 2.03
CA ILE A 79 -8.95 -2.65 0.80
C ILE A 79 -10.06 -3.31 0.01
N GLN A 80 -10.13 -3.02 -1.29
CA GLN A 80 -11.20 -3.54 -2.14
C GLN A 80 -10.79 -3.64 -3.61
N CYS A 81 -11.33 -4.64 -4.30
CA CYS A 81 -11.20 -4.79 -5.73
C CYS A 81 -12.23 -3.90 -6.44
N THR A 82 -11.76 -2.97 -7.27
CA THR A 82 -12.60 -1.99 -7.98
C THR A 82 -12.79 -2.34 -9.46
N GLY A 83 -12.06 -3.33 -9.99
CA GLY A 83 -12.21 -3.75 -11.38
C GLY A 83 -11.07 -4.63 -11.88
N ARG A 84 -11.00 -4.78 -13.20
CA ARG A 84 -9.89 -5.43 -13.91
C ARG A 84 -9.48 -4.60 -15.12
N ILE A 85 -8.18 -4.53 -15.37
CA ILE A 85 -7.57 -3.84 -16.52
C ILE A 85 -6.45 -4.73 -17.05
N ASP A 86 -6.47 -5.05 -18.35
CA ASP A 86 -5.43 -5.83 -19.03
C ASP A 86 -5.02 -7.12 -18.28
N GLY A 87 -6.01 -7.87 -17.80
CA GLY A 87 -5.80 -9.12 -17.05
C GLY A 87 -5.42 -8.94 -15.57
N CYS A 88 -5.04 -7.73 -15.14
CA CYS A 88 -4.72 -7.41 -13.75
C CYS A 88 -5.98 -7.04 -12.94
N TYR A 89 -5.91 -7.19 -11.62
CA TYR A 89 -6.93 -6.70 -10.69
C TYR A 89 -6.62 -5.26 -10.29
N GLN A 90 -7.61 -4.39 -10.41
CA GLN A 90 -7.52 -3.02 -9.91
C GLN A 90 -7.99 -3.00 -8.45
N VAL A 91 -7.11 -2.58 -7.55
CA VAL A 91 -7.36 -2.58 -6.11
C VAL A 91 -7.16 -1.17 -5.55
N GLU A 92 -8.08 -0.74 -4.69
CA GLU A 92 -7.90 0.46 -3.87
C GLU A 92 -7.54 0.04 -2.45
N VAL A 93 -6.56 0.74 -1.86
CA VAL A 93 -6.06 0.46 -0.51
C VAL A 93 -5.97 1.77 0.26
N VAL A 94 -6.59 1.84 1.43
CA VAL A 94 -6.34 2.89 2.43
C VAL A 94 -5.46 2.29 3.51
N GLY A 95 -4.28 2.88 3.72
CA GLY A 95 -3.30 2.35 4.66
C GLY A 95 -2.70 3.41 5.57
N GLU A 96 -2.21 2.97 6.72
CA GLU A 96 -1.43 3.80 7.63
C GLU A 96 -0.13 4.32 7.01
N ALA A 97 0.35 5.46 7.53
CA ALA A 97 1.61 6.04 7.13
C ALA A 97 2.78 5.05 7.28
N GLY A 98 3.43 4.73 6.17
CA GLY A 98 4.56 3.80 6.11
C GLY A 98 4.17 2.34 5.88
N LEU A 99 2.90 2.03 5.59
CA LEU A 99 2.51 0.75 5.03
C LEU A 99 3.17 0.56 3.66
N TYR A 100 3.89 -0.54 3.49
CA TYR A 100 4.55 -0.89 2.24
C TYR A 100 3.59 -1.68 1.34
N ILE A 101 2.92 -0.98 0.42
CA ILE A 101 1.86 -1.57 -0.44
C ILE A 101 2.36 -2.70 -1.34
N LYS A 102 3.55 -2.56 -1.95
CA LYS A 102 4.12 -3.62 -2.79
C LYS A 102 4.33 -4.92 -2.01
N GLU A 103 4.78 -4.78 -0.77
CA GLU A 103 5.08 -5.89 0.11
C GLU A 103 3.83 -6.45 0.82
N LEU A 104 2.76 -5.66 0.98
CA LEU A 104 1.42 -6.15 1.34
C LEU A 104 0.90 -7.15 0.29
N VAL A 105 1.16 -6.87 -0.99
CA VAL A 105 0.77 -7.75 -2.10
C VAL A 105 1.70 -8.96 -2.20
N SER A 106 3.00 -8.74 -2.34
CA SER A 106 3.96 -9.82 -2.65
C SER A 106 4.37 -10.68 -1.46
N GLY A 107 4.22 -10.18 -0.23
CA GLY A 107 4.71 -10.83 0.98
C GLY A 107 6.23 -10.72 1.20
N ASP A 108 7.00 -10.23 0.21
CA ASP A 108 8.47 -10.08 0.25
C ASP A 108 9.19 -11.32 0.82
N ASP A 109 8.84 -12.50 0.29
CA ASP A 109 9.32 -13.81 0.74
C ASP A 109 9.16 -14.04 2.25
N GLY A 110 7.95 -13.77 2.75
CA GLY A 110 7.59 -13.97 4.16
C GLY A 110 8.03 -12.85 5.10
N ARG A 111 8.57 -11.74 4.58
CA ARG A 111 8.92 -10.55 5.39
C ARG A 111 7.71 -9.69 5.74
N THR A 112 6.58 -9.89 5.06
CA THR A 112 5.28 -9.26 5.36
C THR A 112 4.22 -10.31 5.66
N THR A 113 3.51 -10.16 6.78
CA THR A 113 2.43 -11.08 7.19
C THR A 113 1.31 -10.34 7.93
N PRO A 114 0.03 -10.58 7.57
CA PRO A 114 -0.42 -11.30 6.38
C PRO A 114 -0.08 -10.56 5.07
N SER A 115 -0.21 -11.24 3.94
CA SER A 115 -0.02 -10.67 2.59
C SER A 115 -0.90 -11.37 1.57
N LEU A 116 -1.22 -10.68 0.47
CA LEU A 116 -2.13 -11.19 -0.56
C LEU A 116 -1.60 -12.48 -1.20
N ALA A 117 -0.31 -12.49 -1.58
CA ALA A 117 0.36 -13.68 -2.12
C ALA A 117 0.24 -14.89 -1.19
N ARG A 118 0.46 -14.67 0.12
CA ARG A 118 0.35 -15.74 1.12
C ARG A 118 -1.08 -16.27 1.27
N ILE A 119 -2.07 -15.38 1.27
CA ILE A 119 -3.49 -15.77 1.41
C ILE A 119 -3.96 -16.56 0.19
N LEU A 120 -3.57 -16.14 -1.01
CA LEU A 120 -3.92 -16.83 -2.26
C LEU A 120 -3.09 -18.11 -2.50
N GLY A 121 -1.98 -18.30 -1.78
CA GLY A 121 -1.03 -19.37 -2.07
C GLY A 121 -0.39 -19.25 -3.45
N ARG A 122 -0.24 -18.01 -3.95
CA ARG A 122 0.26 -17.69 -5.30
C ARG A 122 1.21 -16.52 -5.28
N THR A 123 2.07 -16.43 -6.28
CA THR A 123 2.87 -15.22 -6.51
C THR A 123 1.92 -14.08 -6.90
N ALA A 124 2.08 -12.93 -6.25
CA ALA A 124 1.33 -11.71 -6.54
C ALA A 124 2.28 -10.52 -6.64
N GLY A 125 2.06 -9.66 -7.64
CA GLY A 125 2.90 -8.50 -7.95
C GLY A 125 2.09 -7.22 -8.11
N VAL A 126 2.75 -6.08 -7.89
CA VAL A 126 2.17 -4.75 -8.19
C VAL A 126 2.78 -4.23 -9.47
N VAL A 127 1.97 -4.15 -10.52
CA VAL A 127 2.35 -3.67 -11.86
C VAL A 127 2.40 -2.15 -11.88
N SER A 128 1.39 -1.49 -11.31
CA SER A 128 1.32 -0.04 -11.16
C SER A 128 0.84 0.34 -9.76
N LEU A 129 1.26 1.52 -9.31
CA LEU A 129 0.87 2.07 -8.01
C LEU A 129 0.79 3.58 -8.09
N ASP A 130 -0.41 4.09 -7.88
CA ASP A 130 -0.71 5.50 -7.79
C ASP A 130 -1.12 5.85 -6.37
N VAL A 131 -0.61 6.99 -5.87
CA VAL A 131 -1.13 7.61 -4.65
C VAL A 131 -2.26 8.53 -5.07
N VAL A 132 -3.50 8.15 -4.76
CA VAL A 132 -4.68 8.93 -5.18
C VAL A 132 -5.10 9.96 -4.14
N GLN A 133 -4.76 9.73 -2.87
CA GLN A 133 -5.02 10.69 -1.80
C GLN A 133 -3.95 10.58 -0.72
N VAL A 134 -3.54 11.73 -0.22
CA VAL A 134 -2.79 11.86 1.03
C VAL A 134 -3.73 12.59 1.97
N GLY A 135 -4.20 11.92 3.03
CA GLY A 135 -4.93 12.61 4.07
C GLY A 135 -4.06 13.70 4.69
N THR A 136 -4.70 14.71 5.24
CA THR A 136 -4.09 15.65 6.16
C THR A 136 -4.90 15.55 7.44
N THR A 137 -4.25 15.31 8.58
CA THR A 137 -4.96 15.23 9.87
C THR A 137 -5.48 16.61 10.31
N ASN A 138 -5.09 17.67 9.59
CA ASN A 138 -5.50 19.05 9.80
C ASN A 138 -6.44 19.50 8.68
N GLU A 139 -7.67 18.97 8.65
CA GLU A 139 -8.84 19.58 8.01
C GLU A 139 -10.12 18.93 8.55
#